data_AF-A0A3A0ENY1-F1
#
_entry.id   AF-A0A3A0ENY1-F1
#
_cell.length_a   1.000
_cell.length_b   1.000
_cell.length_c   1.000
_cell.angle_alpha   90.00
_cell.angle_beta   90.00
_cell.angle_gamma   90.00
#
_symmetry.space_group_name_H-M   'P 1'
#
loop_
_entity.id
_entity.type
_entity.pdbx_description
1 polymer ?
#
loop_
_entity_poly.entity_id
_entity_poly.type
_entity_poly.pdbx_seq_one_letter_code
_entity_poly.pdbx_strand_id
1 'polypeptide(L)'
;MDSPRDPGRRRRPALAARLRRLLEPPRRLRPTRAGWLFFFLVFAVGFAALNTGNNLLYLVLALMLSFLVLSGVLSEAALRGIQVERRLPFEWIAGRPGRVVLEVTNAHPRHWSHAIVVEDLGRAPGAAADAALGAVFAMRIAPGATEARSYRHAPHARGELRFAGFRVITRFPFGLFAKSLDVRREATVVVYPRLAARRAPPRRTGDPRAVRDAAGRG
;
A
#
# COMPACT_ATOMS: atom_id res chain seq x y z
N MET A 1 34.54 -44.00 -31.10
CA MET A 1 33.28 -44.39 -30.42
C MET A 1 32.83 -43.20 -29.59
N ASP A 2 32.20 -42.22 -30.23
CA ASP A 2 31.64 -41.03 -29.59
C ASP A 2 30.15 -41.25 -29.38
N SER A 3 29.72 -41.28 -28.11
CA SER A 3 28.30 -41.36 -27.75
C SER A 3 27.63 -39.98 -27.86
N PRO A 4 26.38 -39.86 -28.36
CA PRO A 4 25.74 -38.58 -28.56
C PRO A 4 25.19 -38.00 -27.25
N ARG A 5 25.36 -36.69 -27.05
CA ARG A 5 24.72 -35.91 -25.98
C ARG A 5 23.23 -35.71 -26.28
N ASP A 6 22.37 -36.19 -25.39
CA ASP A 6 20.90 -36.01 -25.42
C ASP A 6 20.50 -34.55 -25.08
N PRO A 7 19.72 -33.84 -25.94
CA PRO A 7 19.33 -32.47 -25.68
C PRO A 7 18.03 -32.38 -24.87
N GLY A 8 18.15 -31.92 -23.62
CA GLY A 8 17.28 -30.90 -23.04
C GLY A 8 15.76 -31.11 -23.11
N ARG A 9 15.23 -32.06 -22.31
CA ARG A 9 13.79 -32.17 -22.03
C ARG A 9 13.30 -30.96 -21.22
N ARG A 10 12.83 -29.89 -21.88
CA ARG A 10 12.15 -28.73 -21.25
C ARG A 10 10.90 -29.22 -20.49
N ARG A 11 11.04 -29.47 -19.18
CA ARG A 11 9.93 -29.79 -18.28
C ARG A 11 8.96 -28.59 -18.22
N ARG A 12 7.84 -28.67 -18.94
CA ARG A 12 6.69 -27.78 -18.73
C ARG A 12 6.30 -27.86 -17.25
N PRO A 13 6.15 -26.75 -16.50
CA PRO A 13 5.76 -26.84 -15.11
C PRO A 13 4.36 -27.45 -15.04
N ALA A 14 4.24 -28.55 -14.28
CA ALA A 14 2.97 -29.25 -14.08
C ALA A 14 1.93 -28.27 -13.53
N LEU A 15 0.68 -28.35 -14.03
CA LEU A 15 -0.48 -27.58 -13.56
C LEU A 15 -0.57 -27.54 -12.02
N ALA A 16 -0.21 -28.64 -11.37
CA ALA A 16 -0.11 -28.78 -9.92
C ALA A 16 0.85 -27.76 -9.26
N ALA A 17 1.99 -27.44 -9.87
CA ALA A 17 2.92 -26.44 -9.34
C ALA A 17 2.38 -25.01 -9.48
N ARG A 18 1.59 -24.72 -10.53
CA ARG A 18 0.87 -23.46 -10.67
C ARG A 18 -0.23 -23.32 -9.62
N LEU A 19 -1.02 -24.38 -9.43
CA LEU A 19 -2.06 -24.48 -8.39
C LEU A 19 -1.46 -24.33 -6.99
N ARG A 20 -0.32 -24.98 -6.69
CA ARG A 20 0.38 -24.84 -5.41
C ARG A 20 0.86 -23.42 -5.14
N ARG A 21 1.43 -22.73 -6.13
CA ARG A 21 1.81 -21.30 -5.98
C ARG A 21 0.60 -20.37 -5.79
N LEU A 22 -0.59 -20.75 -6.29
CA LEU A 22 -1.84 -20.05 -6.02
C LEU A 22 -2.35 -20.30 -4.58
N LEU A 23 -1.94 -21.42 -3.98
CA LEU A 23 -2.34 -21.89 -2.65
C LEU A 23 -1.31 -21.59 -1.55
N GLU A 24 -0.08 -21.21 -1.87
CA GLU A 24 0.94 -20.76 -0.91
C GLU A 24 0.63 -19.33 -0.44
N PRO A 25 0.12 -19.11 0.79
CA PRO A 25 -0.34 -17.81 1.21
C PRO A 25 0.65 -17.19 2.20
N PRO A 26 1.52 -16.25 1.78
CA PRO A 26 2.24 -15.40 2.73
C PRO A 26 1.39 -14.19 3.16
N ARG A 27 0.05 -14.29 3.10
CA ARG A 27 -0.87 -13.14 3.16
C ARG A 27 -1.93 -13.34 4.23
N ARG A 28 -2.15 -12.29 5.03
CA ARG A 28 -3.20 -12.31 6.07
C ARG A 28 -4.55 -12.12 5.39
N LEU A 29 -5.49 -13.03 5.66
CA LEU A 29 -6.87 -12.96 5.19
C LEU A 29 -7.78 -12.61 6.37
N ARG A 30 -8.62 -11.58 6.22
CA ARG A 30 -9.62 -11.20 7.23
C ARG A 30 -10.98 -11.03 6.57
N PRO A 31 -12.02 -11.76 6.97
CA PRO A 31 -13.38 -11.48 6.54
C PRO A 31 -13.79 -10.05 6.94
N THR A 32 -14.48 -9.34 6.04
CA THR A 32 -15.05 -8.03 6.37
C THR A 32 -16.42 -8.21 7.03
N ARG A 33 -17.05 -7.11 7.48
CA ARG A 33 -18.44 -7.15 7.98
C ARG A 33 -19.40 -7.69 6.92
N ALA A 34 -19.24 -7.25 5.68
CA ALA A 34 -20.02 -7.75 4.55
C ALA A 34 -19.70 -9.22 4.25
N GLY A 35 -18.43 -9.62 4.37
CA GLY A 35 -18.03 -11.03 4.28
C GLY A 35 -18.75 -11.91 5.29
N TRP A 36 -18.75 -11.51 6.57
CA TRP A 36 -19.48 -12.21 7.62
C TRP A 36 -20.97 -12.34 7.32
N LEU A 37 -21.63 -11.24 6.93
CA LEU A 37 -23.03 -11.28 6.53
C LEU A 37 -23.27 -12.27 5.37
N PHE A 38 -22.42 -12.22 4.35
CA PHE A 38 -22.51 -13.13 3.20
C PHE A 38 -22.31 -14.59 3.62
N PHE A 39 -21.36 -14.89 4.50
CA PHE A 39 -21.17 -16.23 5.05
C PHE A 39 -22.43 -16.74 5.76
N PHE A 40 -23.01 -15.94 6.66
CA PHE A 40 -24.25 -16.34 7.33
C PHE A 40 -25.39 -16.58 6.34
N LEU A 41 -25.50 -15.76 5.30
CA LEU A 41 -26.49 -15.97 4.24
C LEU A 41 -26.26 -17.28 3.47
N VAL A 42 -25.00 -17.62 3.14
CA VAL A 42 -24.65 -18.91 2.53
C VAL A 42 -25.11 -20.07 3.41
N PHE A 43 -24.85 -19.99 4.72
CA PHE A 43 -25.29 -21.03 5.67
C PHE A 43 -26.82 -21.12 5.77
N ALA A 44 -27.52 -19.99 5.86
CA ALA A 44 -28.98 -19.96 5.94
C ALA A 44 -29.63 -20.55 4.68
N VAL A 45 -29.16 -20.13 3.49
CA VAL A 45 -29.64 -20.66 2.21
C VAL A 45 -29.30 -22.14 2.07
N GLY A 46 -28.11 -22.56 2.50
CA GLY A 46 -27.71 -23.97 2.50
C GLY A 46 -28.62 -24.83 3.37
N PHE A 47 -28.95 -24.36 4.57
CA PHE A 47 -29.90 -25.03 5.45
C PHE A 47 -31.29 -25.12 4.79
N ALA A 48 -31.79 -24.02 4.21
CA ALA A 48 -33.07 -24.02 3.51
C ALA A 48 -33.08 -25.00 2.31
N ALA A 49 -32.03 -25.02 1.49
CA ALA A 49 -31.92 -25.90 0.33
C ALA A 49 -32.02 -27.38 0.73
N LEU A 50 -31.29 -27.77 1.77
CA LEU A 50 -31.25 -29.15 2.27
C LEU A 50 -32.59 -29.61 2.84
N ASN A 51 -33.27 -28.75 3.60
CA ASN A 51 -34.55 -29.10 4.22
C ASN A 51 -35.71 -29.08 3.22
N THR A 52 -35.69 -28.16 2.25
CA THR A 52 -36.82 -27.99 1.32
C THR A 52 -36.70 -28.90 0.09
N GLY A 53 -35.51 -29.46 -0.18
CA GLY A 53 -35.25 -30.23 -1.41
C GLY A 53 -35.42 -29.42 -2.69
N ASN A 54 -35.37 -28.09 -2.61
CA ASN A 54 -35.65 -27.21 -3.74
C ASN A 54 -34.39 -27.02 -4.62
N ASN A 55 -34.46 -27.51 -5.86
CA ASN A 55 -33.40 -27.38 -6.87
C ASN A 55 -32.94 -25.94 -7.11
N LEU A 56 -33.84 -24.97 -7.03
CA LEU A 56 -33.47 -23.56 -7.18
C LEU A 56 -32.55 -23.09 -6.04
N LEU A 57 -32.82 -23.50 -4.80
CA LEU A 57 -31.99 -23.12 -3.66
C LEU A 57 -30.59 -23.75 -3.75
N TYR A 58 -30.48 -24.97 -4.28
CA TYR A 58 -29.17 -25.56 -4.59
C TYR A 58 -28.39 -24.76 -5.63
N LEU A 59 -29.07 -24.29 -6.69
CA LEU A 59 -28.44 -23.44 -7.70
C LEU A 59 -27.97 -22.10 -7.12
N VAL A 60 -28.80 -21.46 -6.30
CA VAL A 60 -28.44 -20.21 -5.60
C VAL A 60 -27.26 -20.44 -4.67
N LEU A 61 -27.29 -21.52 -3.87
CA LEU A 61 -26.17 -21.89 -2.99
C LEU A 61 -24.88 -22.08 -3.78
N ALA A 62 -24.92 -22.82 -4.89
CA ALA A 62 -23.76 -23.03 -5.75
C ALA A 62 -23.22 -21.72 -6.33
N LEU A 63 -24.09 -20.80 -6.74
CA LEU A 63 -23.70 -19.47 -7.22
C LEU A 63 -23.04 -18.64 -6.12
N MET A 64 -23.59 -18.64 -4.91
CA MET A 64 -23.00 -17.91 -3.79
C MET A 64 -21.61 -18.45 -3.41
N LEU A 65 -21.46 -19.77 -3.36
CA LEU A 65 -20.16 -20.42 -3.14
C LEU A 65 -19.16 -20.08 -4.27
N SER A 66 -19.62 -20.03 -5.52
CA SER A 66 -18.81 -19.59 -6.66
C SER A 66 -18.30 -18.16 -6.46
N PHE A 67 -19.14 -17.22 -6.03
CA PHE A 67 -18.69 -15.86 -5.71
C PHE A 67 -17.69 -15.81 -4.55
N LEU A 68 -17.85 -16.66 -3.54
CA LEU A 68 -16.91 -16.76 -2.43
C LEU A 68 -15.52 -17.17 -2.92
N VAL A 69 -15.45 -18.23 -3.73
CA VAL A 69 -14.21 -18.75 -4.32
C VAL A 69 -13.60 -17.71 -5.26
N LEU A 70 -14.41 -17.13 -6.15
CA LEU A 70 -13.97 -16.12 -7.11
C LEU A 70 -13.38 -14.89 -6.39
N SER A 71 -14.01 -14.44 -5.30
CA SER A 71 -13.49 -13.35 -4.47
C SER A 71 -12.13 -13.69 -3.88
N GLY A 72 -11.95 -14.92 -3.40
CA GLY A 72 -10.69 -15.39 -2.84
C GLY A 72 -9.56 -15.45 -3.87
N VAL A 73 -9.83 -15.94 -5.07
CA VAL A 73 -8.83 -16.05 -6.15
C VAL A 73 -8.46 -14.68 -6.71
N LEU A 74 -9.46 -13.82 -6.99
CA LEU A 74 -9.21 -12.50 -7.58
C LEU A 74 -8.49 -11.55 -6.63
N SER A 75 -8.80 -11.58 -5.33
CA SER A 75 -8.05 -10.83 -4.31
C SER A 75 -6.58 -11.26 -4.23
N GLU A 76 -6.28 -12.55 -4.44
CA GLU A 76 -4.90 -13.05 -4.47
C GLU A 76 -4.14 -12.53 -5.69
N ALA A 77 -4.80 -12.57 -6.85
CA ALA A 77 -4.24 -12.09 -8.10
C ALA A 77 -3.90 -10.59 -8.02
N ALA A 78 -4.76 -9.77 -7.41
CA ALA A 78 -4.56 -8.33 -7.29
C ALA A 78 -3.30 -7.94 -6.49
N LEU A 79 -2.92 -8.72 -5.48
CA LEU A 79 -1.70 -8.45 -4.69
C LEU A 79 -0.44 -9.09 -5.30
N ARG A 80 -0.57 -10.02 -6.25
CA ARG A 80 0.56 -10.80 -6.77
C ARG A 80 1.47 -9.93 -7.62
N GLY A 81 2.75 -9.87 -7.26
CA GLY A 81 3.75 -9.09 -7.99
C GLY A 81 3.74 -7.60 -7.67
N ILE A 82 2.96 -7.14 -6.68
CA ILE A 82 3.05 -5.75 -6.21
C ILE A 82 4.39 -5.53 -5.50
N GLN A 83 5.10 -4.52 -5.97
CA GLN A 83 6.31 -3.97 -5.37
C GLN A 83 6.04 -2.51 -5.03
N VAL A 84 6.59 -2.05 -3.91
CA VAL A 84 6.41 -0.68 -3.43
C VAL A 84 7.77 -0.08 -3.12
N GLU A 85 8.00 1.11 -3.64
CA GLU A 85 9.16 1.94 -3.31
C GLU A 85 8.70 3.29 -2.75
N ARG A 86 9.54 3.87 -1.88
CA ARG A 86 9.26 5.16 -1.24
C ARG A 86 10.29 6.19 -1.69
N ARG A 87 9.81 7.35 -2.11
CA ARG A 87 10.62 8.57 -2.27
C ARG A 87 10.27 9.55 -1.17
N LEU A 88 11.28 9.91 -0.40
CA LEU A 88 11.19 10.82 0.75
C LEU A 88 11.57 12.24 0.34
N PRO A 89 11.05 13.26 1.05
CA PRO A 89 11.60 14.61 0.95
C PRO A 89 13.04 14.63 1.50
N PHE A 90 13.88 15.50 0.93
CA PHE A 90 15.28 15.66 1.35
C PHE A 90 15.41 16.12 2.81
N GLU A 91 14.53 17.02 3.24
CA GLU A 91 14.48 17.56 4.60
C GLU A 91 13.07 17.47 5.17
N TRP A 92 12.98 17.16 6.47
CA TRP A 92 11.73 17.20 7.21
C TRP A 92 11.84 18.10 8.43
N ILE A 93 10.87 18.99 8.61
CA ILE A 93 10.78 19.89 9.76
C ILE A 93 9.57 19.51 10.61
N ALA A 94 9.74 19.43 11.92
CA ALA A 94 8.68 19.14 12.86
C ALA A 94 7.51 20.14 12.71
N GLY A 95 6.29 19.61 12.61
CA GLY A 95 5.05 20.37 12.41
C GLY A 95 4.86 20.92 10.99
N ARG A 96 5.70 20.55 10.00
CA ARG A 96 5.48 20.88 8.59
C ARG A 96 5.12 19.62 7.77
N PRO A 97 4.09 19.68 6.92
CA PRO A 97 3.71 18.55 6.08
C PRO A 97 4.76 18.29 4.99
N GLY A 98 5.46 17.16 5.10
CA GLY A 98 6.31 16.60 4.05
C GLY A 98 5.50 15.74 3.09
N ARG A 99 5.84 15.75 1.81
CA ARG A 99 5.22 14.90 0.79
C ARG A 99 6.02 13.62 0.66
N VAL A 100 5.38 12.48 0.91
CA VAL A 100 5.95 11.15 0.67
C VAL A 100 5.31 10.59 -0.59
N VAL A 101 6.13 10.15 -1.54
CA VAL A 101 5.68 9.51 -2.77
C VAL A 101 5.92 8.01 -2.65
N LEU A 102 4.88 7.24 -2.92
CA LEU A 102 4.91 5.79 -3.01
C LEU A 102 4.74 5.40 -4.47
N GLU A 103 5.70 4.66 -4.98
CA GLU A 103 5.69 4.09 -6.33
C GLU A 103 5.26 2.63 -6.23
N VAL A 104 4.07 2.34 -6.75
CA VAL A 104 3.49 1.01 -6.70
C VAL A 104 3.64 0.37 -8.07
N THR A 105 4.49 -0.64 -8.16
CA THR A 105 4.80 -1.35 -9.40
C THR A 105 4.13 -2.71 -9.42
N ASN A 106 3.42 -3.01 -10.49
CA ASN A 106 2.90 -4.36 -10.73
C ASN A 106 3.90 -5.13 -11.58
N ALA A 107 4.77 -5.92 -10.95
CA ALA A 107 5.75 -6.76 -11.62
C ALA A 107 5.14 -8.03 -12.25
N HIS A 108 3.82 -8.25 -12.15
CA HIS A 108 3.18 -9.39 -12.78
C HIS A 108 3.03 -9.16 -14.31
N PRO A 109 3.44 -10.11 -15.17
CA PRO A 109 3.53 -9.87 -16.62
C PRO A 109 2.18 -9.90 -17.36
N ARG A 110 1.09 -10.36 -16.75
CA ARG A 110 -0.18 -10.65 -17.46
C ARG A 110 -1.47 -10.20 -16.76
N HIS A 111 -1.39 -9.77 -15.51
CA HIS A 111 -2.60 -9.51 -14.71
C HIS A 111 -2.56 -8.11 -14.15
N TRP A 112 -3.73 -7.49 -14.10
CA TRP A 112 -3.91 -6.16 -13.55
C TRP A 112 -4.06 -6.27 -12.04
N SER A 113 -3.55 -5.28 -11.33
CA SER A 113 -3.73 -5.16 -9.88
C SER A 113 -4.79 -4.11 -9.60
N HIS A 114 -5.89 -4.51 -8.96
CA HIS A 114 -7.05 -3.66 -8.74
C HIS A 114 -7.24 -3.30 -7.26
N ALA A 115 -7.70 -2.08 -7.02
CA ALA A 115 -8.09 -1.56 -5.71
C ALA A 115 -7.05 -1.87 -4.62
N ILE A 116 -5.83 -1.37 -4.84
CA ILE A 116 -4.70 -1.55 -3.94
C ILE A 116 -4.62 -0.35 -2.99
N VAL A 117 -4.63 -0.63 -1.70
CA VAL A 117 -4.30 0.33 -0.66
C VAL A 117 -2.89 0.01 -0.18
N VAL A 118 -2.04 1.02 -0.09
CA VAL A 118 -0.70 0.87 0.50
C VAL A 118 -0.62 1.76 1.72
N GLU A 119 -0.48 1.14 2.89
CA GLU A 119 -0.18 1.82 4.14
C GLU A 119 1.34 1.87 4.31
N ASP A 120 1.89 3.06 4.57
CA ASP A 120 3.29 3.25 4.89
C ASP A 120 3.47 3.12 6.40
N LEU A 121 4.11 2.05 6.83
CA LEU A 121 4.29 1.72 8.24
C LEU A 121 5.59 2.33 8.75
N GLY A 122 5.53 2.99 9.90
CA GLY A 122 6.70 3.53 10.55
C GLY A 122 6.45 3.91 12.00
N ARG A 123 7.49 4.44 12.62
CA ARG A 123 7.53 4.82 14.02
C ARG A 123 7.93 6.27 14.13
N ALA A 124 7.00 7.07 14.61
CA ALA A 124 7.25 8.47 14.91
C ALA A 124 8.30 8.61 16.03
N PRO A 125 9.03 9.74 16.10
CA PRO A 125 9.96 10.01 17.18
C PRO A 125 9.27 9.86 18.55
N GLY A 126 9.81 8.99 19.42
CA GLY A 126 9.26 8.72 20.76
C GLY A 126 8.07 7.75 20.83
N ALA A 127 7.60 7.21 19.70
CA ALA A 127 6.54 6.20 19.70
C ALA A 127 7.05 4.81 20.11
N ALA A 128 6.24 4.06 20.86
CA ALA A 128 6.60 2.72 21.31
C ALA A 128 6.44 1.63 20.23
N ALA A 129 5.53 1.83 19.27
CA ALA A 129 5.17 0.84 18.26
C ALA A 129 5.02 1.47 16.87
N ASP A 130 5.07 0.60 15.85
CA ASP A 130 4.86 1.01 14.46
C ASP A 130 3.37 1.26 14.20
N ALA A 131 3.09 2.31 13.43
CA ALA A 131 1.76 2.70 13.00
C ALA A 131 1.77 3.11 11.52
N ALA A 132 0.59 3.21 10.91
CA ALA A 132 0.48 3.78 9.58
C ALA A 132 0.75 5.28 9.64
N LEU A 133 1.84 5.73 9.00
CA LEU A 133 2.20 7.15 8.89
C LEU A 133 1.38 7.85 7.79
N GLY A 134 0.89 7.07 6.83
CA GLY A 134 -0.04 7.49 5.79
C GLY A 134 -0.47 6.32 4.91
N ALA A 135 -1.41 6.58 4.01
CA ALA A 135 -1.91 5.58 3.07
C ALA A 135 -2.19 6.20 1.70
N VAL A 136 -2.05 5.39 0.65
CA VAL A 136 -2.42 5.75 -0.72
C VAL A 136 -3.30 4.68 -1.33
N PHE A 137 -4.16 5.09 -2.27
CA PHE A 137 -5.02 4.19 -3.02
C PHE A 137 -4.67 4.25 -4.51
N ALA A 138 -4.45 3.07 -5.09
CA ALA A 138 -4.27 2.85 -6.52
C ALA A 138 -5.44 2.00 -7.04
N MET A 139 -6.25 2.59 -7.91
CA MET A 139 -7.45 1.93 -8.43
C MET A 139 -7.08 0.75 -9.34
N ARG A 140 -6.07 0.91 -10.19
CA ARG A 140 -5.70 -0.07 -11.20
C ARG A 140 -4.29 0.14 -11.71
N ILE A 141 -3.46 -0.89 -11.58
CA ILE A 141 -2.08 -0.90 -12.07
C ILE A 141 -1.94 -1.99 -13.15
N ALA A 142 -1.65 -1.57 -14.37
CA ALA A 142 -1.47 -2.47 -15.51
C ALA A 142 -0.23 -3.38 -15.33
N PRO A 143 -0.11 -4.49 -16.08
CA PRO A 143 1.02 -5.40 -15.98
C PRO A 143 2.31 -4.67 -16.37
N GLY A 144 3.34 -4.77 -15.54
CA GLY A 144 4.62 -4.07 -15.73
C GLY A 144 4.57 -2.56 -15.50
N ALA A 145 3.41 -1.98 -15.16
CA ALA A 145 3.29 -0.55 -14.96
C ALA A 145 3.58 -0.15 -13.51
N THR A 146 3.99 1.11 -13.35
CA THR A 146 4.19 1.77 -12.06
C THR A 146 3.23 2.95 -11.93
N GLU A 147 2.55 3.02 -10.79
CA GLU A 147 1.66 4.12 -10.44
C GLU A 147 2.25 4.87 -9.23
N ALA A 148 2.54 6.16 -9.41
CA ALA A 148 3.01 7.02 -8.33
C ALA A 148 1.84 7.70 -7.62
N ARG A 149 1.76 7.51 -6.30
CA ARG A 149 0.79 8.19 -5.42
C ARG A 149 1.53 8.85 -4.28
N SER A 150 0.92 9.85 -3.66
CA SER A 150 1.57 10.56 -2.56
C SER A 150 0.61 10.90 -1.46
N TYR A 151 1.09 10.82 -0.22
CA TYR A 151 0.41 11.34 0.95
C TYR A 151 1.25 12.45 1.59
N ARG A 152 0.62 13.22 2.49
CA ARG A 152 1.31 14.21 3.30
C ARG A 152 1.38 13.71 4.74
N HIS A 153 2.52 13.91 5.37
CA HIS A 153 2.71 13.57 6.78
C HIS A 153 3.41 14.73 7.49
N ALA A 154 3.01 15.01 8.72
CA ALA A 154 3.57 16.09 9.51
C ALA A 154 4.04 15.52 10.86
N PRO A 155 5.33 15.16 10.99
CA PRO A 155 5.89 14.68 12.24
C PRO A 155 5.71 15.73 13.33
N HIS A 156 5.22 15.31 14.50
CA HIS A 156 4.92 16.24 15.58
C HIS A 156 6.18 16.72 16.33
N ALA A 157 7.17 15.84 16.49
CA ALA A 157 8.38 16.09 17.25
C ALA A 157 9.65 15.95 16.39
N ARG A 158 10.73 16.62 16.83
CA ARG A 158 12.07 16.40 16.28
C ARG A 158 12.59 15.01 16.63
N GLY A 159 13.51 14.50 15.83
CA GLY A 159 14.19 13.22 16.09
C GLY A 159 14.12 12.28 14.90
N GLU A 160 14.50 11.02 15.12
CA GLU A 160 14.52 10.00 14.07
C GLU A 160 13.11 9.48 13.78
N LEU A 161 12.65 9.68 12.54
CA LEU A 161 11.47 9.05 11.99
C LEU A 161 11.90 7.79 11.24
N ARG A 162 11.54 6.62 11.77
CA ARG A 162 11.82 5.34 11.13
C ARG A 162 10.62 4.90 10.33
N PHE A 163 10.85 4.47 9.11
CA PHE A 163 9.88 3.73 8.32
C PHE A 163 10.26 2.25 8.37
N ALA A 164 9.29 1.37 8.65
CA ALA A 164 9.49 -0.07 8.75
C ALA A 164 9.22 -0.79 7.42
N GLY A 165 8.31 -0.25 6.61
CA GLY A 165 7.95 -0.82 5.32
C GLY A 165 6.50 -0.52 4.97
N PHE A 166 5.89 -1.40 4.19
CA PHE A 166 4.56 -1.19 3.64
C PHE A 166 3.62 -2.31 4.04
N ARG A 167 2.34 -1.98 4.24
CA ARG A 167 1.26 -2.95 4.25
C ARG A 167 0.39 -2.71 3.02
N VAL A 168 0.43 -3.66 2.10
CA VAL A 168 -0.35 -3.65 0.86
C VAL A 168 -1.65 -4.42 1.12
N ILE A 169 -2.80 -3.79 0.91
CA ILE A 169 -4.12 -4.32 1.22
C ILE A 169 -4.98 -4.29 -0.03
N THR A 170 -5.80 -5.32 -0.23
CA THR A 170 -6.90 -5.29 -1.20
C THR A 170 -8.18 -5.86 -0.58
N ARG A 171 -9.30 -5.29 -1.02
CA ARG A 171 -10.66 -5.82 -0.75
C ARG A 171 -11.38 -6.19 -2.05
N PHE A 172 -10.66 -6.19 -3.18
CA PHE A 172 -11.20 -6.57 -4.48
C PHE A 172 -11.65 -8.04 -4.48
N PRO A 173 -12.70 -8.42 -5.24
CA PRO A 173 -13.62 -7.58 -5.99
C PRO A 173 -14.86 -7.13 -5.20
N PHE A 174 -15.37 -7.99 -4.32
CA PHE A 174 -16.70 -7.80 -3.70
C PHE A 174 -16.62 -7.27 -2.26
N GLY A 175 -15.42 -7.00 -1.75
CA GLY A 175 -15.26 -6.55 -0.37
C GLY A 175 -15.56 -7.60 0.68
N LEU A 176 -15.75 -8.88 0.33
CA LEU A 176 -16.02 -9.97 1.28
C LEU A 176 -14.83 -10.24 2.20
N PHE A 177 -13.62 -10.06 1.68
CA PHE A 177 -12.37 -10.30 2.41
C PHE A 177 -11.41 -9.13 2.23
N ALA A 178 -10.62 -8.85 3.25
CA ALA A 178 -9.42 -8.03 3.16
C ALA A 178 -8.21 -8.95 3.17
N LYS A 179 -7.42 -8.92 2.10
CA LYS A 179 -6.10 -9.55 2.05
C LYS A 179 -5.02 -8.51 2.26
N SER A 180 -4.01 -8.84 3.04
CA SER A 180 -2.85 -7.97 3.22
C SER A 180 -1.52 -8.70 3.12
N LEU A 181 -0.52 -7.99 2.60
CA LEU A 181 0.87 -8.39 2.52
C LEU A 181 1.74 -7.30 3.17
N ASP A 182 2.55 -7.68 4.15
CA ASP A 182 3.51 -6.78 4.77
C ASP A 182 4.86 -6.94 4.07
N VAL A 183 5.42 -5.83 3.56
CA VAL A 183 6.70 -5.76 2.86
C VAL A 183 7.65 -4.93 3.68
N ARG A 184 8.69 -5.56 4.26
CA ARG A 184 9.70 -4.83 5.03
C ARG A 184 10.61 -4.03 4.09
N ARG A 185 10.65 -2.72 4.29
CA ARG A 185 11.50 -1.76 3.56
C ARG A 185 11.82 -0.61 4.50
N GLU A 186 12.90 -0.80 5.24
CA GLU A 186 13.30 0.15 6.26
C GLU A 186 14.01 1.34 5.64
N ALA A 187 13.73 2.53 6.16
CA ALA A 187 14.64 3.66 6.03
C ALA A 187 14.32 4.73 7.07
N THR A 188 15.32 5.52 7.42
CA THR A 188 15.25 6.48 8.52
C THR A 188 15.46 7.89 7.99
N VAL A 189 14.71 8.85 8.52
CA VAL A 189 14.86 10.28 8.22
C VAL A 189 14.96 11.05 9.52
N VAL A 190 15.89 12.01 9.57
CA VAL A 190 16.00 12.91 10.71
C VAL A 190 15.01 14.07 10.53
N VAL A 191 14.14 14.26 11.51
CA VAL A 191 13.20 15.38 11.58
C VAL A 191 13.86 16.52 12.36
N TYR A 192 14.09 17.64 11.66
CA TYR A 192 14.64 18.85 12.23
C TYR A 192 13.64 19.60 13.11
N PRO A 193 14.12 20.34 14.12
CA PRO A 193 13.25 21.18 14.93
C PRO A 193 12.59 22.28 14.09
N ARG A 194 11.42 22.73 14.53
CA ARG A 194 10.78 23.91 13.95
C ARG A 194 11.66 25.13 14.18
N LEU A 195 12.07 25.80 13.10
CA LEU A 195 12.83 27.05 13.20
C LEU A 195 11.93 28.13 13.82
N ALA A 196 12.37 28.68 14.96
CA ALA A 196 11.74 29.85 15.54
C ALA A 196 12.08 31.07 14.68
N ALA A 197 11.07 31.86 14.30
CA ALA A 197 11.31 33.14 13.64
C ALA A 197 12.01 34.06 14.63
N ARG A 198 13.30 34.33 14.43
CA ARG A 198 13.98 35.40 15.15
C ARG A 198 13.39 36.73 14.67
N ARG A 199 12.89 37.52 15.62
CA ARG A 199 12.49 38.91 15.35
C ARG A 199 13.74 39.64 14.86
N ALA A 200 13.66 40.28 13.69
CA ALA A 200 14.77 41.09 13.20
C ALA A 200 15.09 42.17 14.25
N PRO A 201 16.38 42.46 14.53
CA PRO A 201 16.71 43.59 15.38
C PRO A 201 16.09 44.86 14.79
N PRO A 202 15.57 45.78 15.63
CA PRO A 202 14.99 47.02 15.13
C PRO A 202 16.00 47.72 14.24
N ARG A 203 15.60 48.06 13.01
CA ARG A 203 16.41 48.92 12.14
C ARG A 203 16.71 50.18 12.94
N ARG A 204 17.99 50.49 13.17
CA ARG A 204 18.40 51.78 13.73
C ARG A 204 17.99 52.87 12.73
N THR A 205 16.82 53.45 12.94
CA THR A 205 16.39 54.67 12.24
C THR A 205 17.26 55.80 12.78
N GLY A 206 18.39 56.06 12.12
CA GLY A 206 19.33 57.11 12.54
C GLY A 206 20.77 56.80 12.20
N ASP A 207 21.08 56.39 10.97
CA ASP A 207 22.43 56.61 10.44
C ASP A 207 22.48 58.06 9.91
N PRO A 208 23.20 58.99 10.57
CA PRO A 208 23.26 60.39 10.14
C PRO A 208 23.92 60.57 8.77
N ARG A 209 24.52 59.52 8.21
CA ARG A 209 25.22 59.60 6.91
C ARG A 209 24.29 59.67 5.70
N ALA A 210 23.04 59.22 5.81
CA ALA A 210 22.11 59.21 4.67
C ALA A 210 21.45 60.56 4.36
N VAL A 211 21.51 61.53 5.29
CA VAL A 211 20.87 62.85 5.11
C VAL A 211 21.77 63.82 4.33
N ARG A 212 23.08 63.56 4.24
CA ARG A 212 24.04 64.50 3.66
C ARG A 212 24.10 64.50 2.14
N ASP A 213 23.64 63.43 1.47
CA ASP A 213 23.70 63.32 0.00
C ASP A 213 22.51 63.98 -0.71
N ALA A 214 21.46 64.39 0.03
CA ALA A 214 20.28 65.03 -0.54
C ALA A 214 20.36 66.57 -0.58
N ALA A 215 21.34 67.19 0.09
CA ALA A 215 21.43 68.65 0.24
C ALA A 215 22.48 69.33 -0.65
N GLY A 216 23.14 68.60 -1.56
CA GLY A 216 24.30 69.08 -2.32
C GLY A 216 24.10 69.30 -3.82
N ARG A 217 22.85 69.31 -4.33
CA ARG A 217 22.57 69.63 -5.74
C ARG A 217 21.54 70.75 -5.83
N GLY A 218 22.02 71.98 -5.73
CA GLY A 218 21.34 73.22 -6.06
C GLY A 218 22.31 74.12 -6.81
#